data_AF-A0A0S4QIB1-F1
#
_entry.id   AF-A0A0S4QIB1-F1
#
_cell.length_a   1.000
_cell.length_b   1.000
_cell.length_c   1.000
_cell.angle_alpha   90.00
_cell.angle_beta   90.00
_cell.angle_gamma   90.00
#
_symmetry.space_group_name_H-M   'P 1'
#
loop_
_entity.id
_entity.type
_entity.pdbx_description
1 polymer ?
#
loop_
_entity_poly.entity_id
_entity_poly.type
_entity_poly.pdbx_seq_one_letter_code
_entity_poly.pdbx_strand_id
1 'polypeptide(L)'
;MEERRFVVWDAEGRPLGAFGDFDTAHEWAHRRLRQALTRLPLTVDDRVAKVSRRLSRARYELVAWVEFAVLPGCDLPGLTPAMGDPSRRQPAWPTNG
;
A
#
# COMPACT_ATOMS: atom_id res chain seq x y z
N MET A 1 16.03 -21.44 0.82
CA MET A 1 14.81 -21.85 0.10
C MET A 1 13.67 -21.06 0.72
N GLU A 2 13.07 -20.11 -0.01
CA GLU A 2 11.91 -19.36 0.49
C GLU A 2 10.67 -20.29 0.47
N GLU A 3 10.61 -21.23 1.40
CA GLU A 3 9.56 -22.28 1.40
C GLU A 3 8.13 -21.73 1.61
N ARG A 4 7.99 -20.43 1.87
CA ARG A 4 6.73 -19.77 2.26
C ARG A 4 6.60 -18.35 1.70
N ARG A 5 7.01 -18.14 0.45
CA ARG A 5 6.95 -16.83 -0.21
C ARG A 5 5.52 -16.31 -0.36
N PHE A 6 4.58 -17.19 -0.70
CA PHE A 6 3.19 -16.82 -0.97
C PHE A 6 2.33 -17.16 0.23
N VAL A 7 1.62 -16.17 0.77
CA VAL A 7 0.71 -16.37 1.92
C VAL A 7 -0.72 -16.08 1.49
N VAL A 8 -1.63 -16.99 1.81
CA VAL A 8 -3.05 -16.82 1.52
C VAL A 8 -3.77 -16.38 2.78
N TRP A 9 -4.55 -15.31 2.67
CA TRP A 9 -5.31 -14.70 3.76
C TRP A 9 -6.81 -14.76 3.50
N ASP A 10 -7.61 -14.87 4.56
CA ASP A 10 -9.05 -14.64 4.49
C ASP A 10 -9.41 -13.14 4.51
N ALA A 11 -10.71 -12.86 4.40
CA ALA A 11 -11.25 -11.51 4.41
C ALA A 11 -10.99 -10.74 5.71
N GLU A 12 -10.75 -11.45 6.82
CA GLU A 12 -10.42 -10.87 8.12
C GLU A 12 -8.90 -10.71 8.33
N GLY A 13 -8.08 -11.01 7.31
CA GLY A 13 -6.63 -10.90 7.40
C GLY A 13 -5.97 -12.02 8.20
N ARG A 14 -6.64 -13.17 8.37
CA ARG A 14 -6.04 -14.34 9.02
C ARG A 14 -5.34 -15.23 7.98
N PRO A 15 -4.14 -15.75 8.29
CA PRO A 15 -3.42 -16.61 7.35
C PRO A 15 -4.10 -17.98 7.30
N LEU A 16 -4.40 -18.44 6.09
CA LEU A 16 -5.00 -19.74 5.83
C LEU A 16 -3.98 -20.77 5.34
N GLY A 17 -2.87 -20.32 4.74
CA GLY A 17 -1.82 -21.19 4.22
C GLY A 17 -0.62 -20.41 3.69
N ALA A 18 0.51 -21.09 3.57
CA ALA A 18 1.73 -20.53 3.00
C ALA A 18 2.35 -21.56 2.03
N PHE A 19 2.88 -21.05 0.92
CA PHE A 19 3.31 -21.85 -0.24
C PHE A 19 4.63 -21.32 -0.80
N GLY A 20 5.43 -22.19 -1.39
CA GLY A 20 6.69 -21.83 -2.03
C GLY A 20 6.53 -21.22 -3.42
N ASP A 21 5.45 -21.60 -4.12
CA ASP A 21 5.16 -21.18 -5.49
C ASP A 21 3.76 -20.56 -5.64
N PHE A 22 3.62 -19.70 -6.65
CA PHE A 22 2.39 -18.96 -6.86
C PHE A 22 1.25 -19.86 -7.37
N ASP A 23 1.54 -20.75 -8.31
CA ASP A 23 0.51 -21.55 -8.99
C ASP A 23 -0.20 -22.48 -7.99
N THR A 24 0.54 -23.12 -7.09
CA THR A 24 -0.01 -23.94 -6.00
C THR A 24 -0.86 -23.10 -5.05
N ALA A 25 -0.40 -21.91 -4.65
CA ALA A 25 -1.19 -21.02 -3.80
C ALA A 25 -2.49 -20.56 -4.48
N HIS A 26 -2.41 -20.26 -5.78
CA HIS A 26 -3.53 -19.79 -6.60
C HIS A 26 -4.58 -20.90 -6.82
N GLU A 27 -4.16 -22.10 -7.18
CA GLU A 27 -5.04 -23.27 -7.30
C GLU A 27 -5.70 -23.62 -5.97
N TRP A 28 -4.94 -23.57 -4.88
CA TRP A 28 -5.49 -23.76 -3.53
C TRP A 28 -6.56 -22.72 -3.22
N ALA A 29 -6.30 -21.44 -3.50
CA ALA A 29 -7.26 -20.35 -3.27
C ALA A 29 -8.54 -20.54 -4.11
N HIS A 30 -8.43 -20.95 -5.37
CA HIS A 30 -9.60 -21.24 -6.22
C HIS A 30 -10.42 -22.41 -5.69
N ARG A 31 -9.79 -23.49 -5.22
CA ARG A 31 -10.50 -24.60 -4.58
C ARG A 31 -11.21 -24.15 -3.31
N ARG A 32 -10.54 -23.34 -2.48
CA ARG A 32 -11.11 -22.78 -1.24
C ARG A 32 -12.31 -21.89 -1.53
N LEU A 33 -12.25 -21.06 -2.57
CA LEU A 33 -13.33 -20.14 -2.97
C LEU A 33 -14.65 -20.83 -3.33
N ARG A 34 -14.60 -22.10 -3.77
CA ARG A 34 -15.78 -22.93 -4.09
C ARG A 34 -16.51 -23.48 -2.87
N GLN A 35 -15.90 -23.40 -1.68
CA GLN A 35 -16.51 -23.91 -0.45
C GLN A 35 -17.53 -22.91 0.09
N ALA A 36 -18.69 -23.40 0.54
CA ALA A 36 -19.84 -22.55 0.90
C ALA A 36 -19.55 -21.58 2.04
N LEU A 37 -18.74 -21.98 3.02
CA LEU A 37 -18.41 -21.20 4.21
C LEU A 37 -17.16 -20.32 4.06
N THR A 38 -16.57 -20.28 2.87
CA THR A 38 -15.39 -19.43 2.64
C THR A 38 -15.79 -17.96 2.69
N ARG A 39 -15.16 -17.22 3.60
CA ARG A 39 -15.27 -15.77 3.69
C ARG A 39 -14.37 -15.13 2.65
N LEU A 40 -14.93 -14.17 1.91
CA LEU A 40 -14.31 -13.54 0.75
C LEU A 40 -14.11 -12.04 0.97
N PRO A 41 -13.13 -11.42 0.30
CA PRO A 41 -12.20 -12.02 -0.67
C PRO A 41 -11.08 -12.84 0.00
N LEU A 42 -10.52 -13.79 -0.75
CA LEU A 42 -9.22 -14.37 -0.41
C LEU A 42 -8.12 -13.49 -0.99
N THR A 43 -7.00 -13.36 -0.30
CA THR A 43 -5.85 -12.59 -0.78
C THR A 43 -4.61 -13.46 -0.81
N VAL A 44 -3.93 -13.55 -1.95
CA VAL A 44 -2.62 -14.19 -2.07
C VAL A 44 -1.57 -13.09 -2.12
N ASP A 45 -0.75 -13.02 -1.07
CA ASP A 45 0.33 -12.05 -0.98
C ASP A 45 1.64 -12.67 -1.45
N ASP A 46 2.36 -11.94 -2.31
CA ASP A 46 3.77 -12.14 -2.59
C ASP A 46 4.55 -11.00 -1.93
N ARG A 47 5.17 -11.29 -0.77
CA ARG A 47 5.91 -10.29 -0.01
C ARG A 47 7.22 -9.87 -0.68
N VAL A 48 7.77 -10.71 -1.57
CA VAL A 48 9.01 -10.42 -2.30
C VAL A 48 8.70 -9.48 -3.46
N ALA A 49 7.66 -9.81 -4.24
CA ALA A 49 7.23 -8.95 -5.34
C ALA A 49 6.39 -7.75 -4.89
N LYS A 50 6.02 -7.68 -3.61
CA LYS A 50 5.20 -6.62 -3.00
C LYS A 50 3.87 -6.44 -3.73
N VAL A 51 3.18 -7.55 -3.95
CA VAL A 51 1.86 -7.55 -4.59
C VAL A 51 0.88 -8.44 -3.82
N SER A 52 -0.39 -8.09 -3.86
CA SER A 52 -1.51 -8.93 -3.48
C SER A 52 -2.36 -9.28 -4.69
N ARG A 53 -2.83 -10.51 -4.76
CA ARG A 53 -3.86 -10.95 -5.71
C ARG A 53 -5.13 -11.28 -4.94
N ARG A 54 -6.20 -10.51 -5.18
CA ARG A 54 -7.50 -10.68 -4.48
C ARG A 54 -8.45 -11.50 -5.35
N LEU A 55 -9.02 -12.54 -4.74
CA LEU A 55 -9.95 -13.47 -5.36
C LEU A 55 -11.32 -13.32 -4.71
N SER A 56 -12.32 -13.05 -5.54
CA SER A 56 -13.74 -13.12 -5.19
C SER A 56 -14.47 -14.00 -6.20
N ARG A 57 -15.79 -14.22 -6.03
CA ARG A 57 -16.58 -14.97 -7.02
C ARG A 57 -16.73 -14.25 -8.35
N ALA A 58 -16.62 -12.93 -8.36
CA ALA A 58 -16.88 -12.11 -9.54
C ALA A 58 -15.60 -11.55 -10.18
N ARG A 59 -14.51 -11.45 -9.42
CA ARG A 59 -13.31 -10.70 -9.82
C ARG A 59 -12.02 -11.33 -9.32
N TYR A 60 -10.98 -11.11 -10.12
CA TYR A 60 -9.59 -11.36 -9.80
C TYR A 60 -8.81 -10.07 -10.00
N GLU A 61 -8.24 -9.53 -8.92
CA GLU A 61 -7.62 -8.21 -8.91
C GLU A 61 -6.15 -8.32 -8.49
N LEU A 62 -5.27 -7.61 -9.19
CA LEU A 62 -3.87 -7.44 -8.80
C LEU A 62 -3.69 -6.08 -8.13
N VAL A 63 -3.11 -6.07 -6.94
CA VAL A 63 -2.83 -4.87 -6.15
C VAL A 63 -1.33 -4.82 -5.90
N ALA A 64 -0.64 -3.90 -6.57
CA ALA A 64 0.75 -3.62 -6.24
C ALA A 64 0.82 -2.78 -4.95
N TRP A 65 1.73 -3.13 -4.05
CA TRP A 65 1.99 -2.36 -2.86
C TRP A 65 2.96 -1.24 -3.21
N VAL A 66 2.64 -0.04 -2.76
CA VAL A 66 3.57 1.08 -2.85
C VAL A 66 4.36 1.14 -1.54
N GLU A 67 5.68 1.21 -1.63
CA GLU A 67 6.53 1.42 -0.45
C GLU A 67 6.95 2.89 -0.39
N PHE A 68 6.69 3.53 0.74
CA PHE A 68 7.22 4.86 1.06
C PHE A 68 7.87 4.80 2.44
N ALA A 69 9.14 5.19 2.53
CA ALA A 69 9.86 5.37 3.78
C ALA A 69 10.48 6.77 3.79
N VAL A 70 10.19 7.54 4.83
CA VAL A 70 10.93 8.77 5.16
C VAL A 70 11.76 8.48 6.40
N LEU A 71 13.08 8.58 6.25
CA LEU A 71 14.06 8.28 7.29
C LEU A 71 14.39 9.54 8.10
N PRO A 72 14.62 9.44 9.42
CA PRO A 72 15.01 10.58 10.25
C PRO A 72 16.39 11.13 9.84
N GLY A 73 16.55 12.45 9.82
CA GLY A 73 17.82 13.15 9.56
C GLY A 73 18.00 13.73 8.15
N CYS A 74 17.00 13.62 7.27
CA CYS A 74 17.02 14.18 5.91
C CYS A 74 16.12 15.41 5.74
N ASP A 75 15.62 15.99 6.83
CA ASP A 75 15.05 17.33 6.79
C ASP A 75 16.19 18.30 6.44
N LEU A 76 16.11 18.99 5.29
CA LEU A 76 17.02 20.09 4.99
C LEU A 76 16.76 21.21 6.00
N PRO A 77 17.72 21.57 6.88
CA PRO A 77 17.58 22.77 7.68
C PRO A 77 17.64 23.97 6.73
N GLY A 78 16.48 24.57 6.43
CA GLY A 78 16.40 25.80 5.61
C GLY A 78 15.17 25.95 4.73
N LEU A 79 14.34 24.92 4.57
CA LEU A 79 13.08 25.02 3.82
C LEU A 79 11.86 24.96 4.76
N THR A 80 11.90 25.72 5.85
CA THR A 80 10.65 26.31 6.33
C THR A 80 10.09 27.14 5.18
N PRO A 81 8.86 26.88 4.70
CA PRO A 81 8.27 27.76 3.70
C PRO A 81 8.26 29.16 4.30
N ALA A 82 8.85 30.13 3.60
CA ALA A 82 8.76 31.53 3.93
C ALA A 82 7.30 32.01 3.71
N MET A 83 6.37 31.53 4.54
CA MET A 83 5.07 32.15 4.68
C MET A 83 5.21 33.34 5.63
N GLY A 84 5.59 34.47 5.01
CA GLY A 84 5.28 35.84 5.43
C GLY A 84 5.84 36.30 6.77
N ASP A 85 6.97 37.00 6.74
CA ASP A 85 7.25 38.00 7.77
C ASP A 85 6.33 39.22 7.53
N PRO A 86 5.45 39.60 8.49
CA PRO A 86 4.50 40.70 8.36
C PRO A 86 5.11 42.11 8.41
N SER A 87 6.44 42.30 8.34
CA SER A 87 7.08 43.59 8.67
C SER A 87 7.80 44.36 7.56
N ARG A 88 7.73 44.00 6.26
CA ARG A 88 8.27 44.91 5.21
C ARG A 88 7.24 45.99 4.82
N ARG A 89 7.29 47.05 5.62
CA ARG A 89 6.54 48.32 5.59
C ARG A 89 6.31 48.88 4.18
N GLN A 90 5.10 49.37 3.98
CA GLN A 90 4.69 50.28 2.91
C GLN A 90 5.58 51.55 2.88
N PRO A 91 5.96 52.07 1.71
CA PRO A 91 6.15 53.50 1.50
C PRO A 91 4.79 54.14 1.24
N ALA A 92 4.48 55.18 2.02
CA ALA A 92 3.34 56.06 1.84
C ALA A 92 3.35 56.76 0.47
N TRP A 93 2.16 57.00 -0.07
CA TRP A 93 1.96 57.86 -1.25
C TRP A 93 2.53 59.27 -1.03
N PRO A 94 3.01 59.94 -2.09
CA PRO A 94 2.90 61.40 -2.19
C PRO A 94 1.65 61.78 -2.98
N THR A 95 0.87 62.69 -2.39
CA THR A 95 -0.13 63.55 -3.05
C THR A 95 0.55 64.71 -3.80
N ASN A 96 -0.14 65.16 -4.85
CA ASN A 96 -0.13 66.48 -5.53
C ASN A 96 0.75 66.71 -6.76
N GLY A 97 0.03 67.01 -7.85
CA GLY A 97 0.36 67.79 -9.03
C GLY A 97 -0.94 68.15 -9.72
#